data_AF-A0A0G3IEY1-F1
#
_entry.id   AF-A0A0G3IEY1-F1
#
_cell.length_a   1.000
_cell.length_b   1.000
_cell.length_c   1.000
_cell.angle_alpha   90.00
_cell.angle_beta   90.00
_cell.angle_gamma   90.00
#
_symmetry.space_group_name_H-M   'P 1'
#
loop_
_entity.id
_entity.type
_entity.pdbx_description
1 polymer ?
#
loop_
_entity_poly.entity_id
_entity_poly.type
_entity_poly.pdbx_seq_one_letter_code
_entity_poly.pdbx_strand_id
1 'polypeptide(L)'
;MPERLPRTEIHHEPESIVCTCGCERVRVGEDISEKLDYTPGVFTVERHIRGKWACKACETLIQAPVPAHVIDKGIPTTGLLAQVLVAKFGDHLPLYRQERIFVRAGLAIPQSTLGAWVGACGVQLQPLVDALREALLAQAVLHADETPVQMLAPGKGKTLDRWYERRPPFALDSGPGHGSDFGSVGSLQNRMASMCQSGGVATT
;
A
#
# COMPACT_ATOMS: atom_id res chain seq x y z
N MET A 1 -16.63 4.78 14.61
CA MET A 1 -15.94 6.05 14.31
C MET A 1 -16.52 7.16 15.20
N PRO A 2 -15.82 8.28 15.50
CA PRO A 2 -16.42 9.39 16.26
C PRO A 2 -17.65 9.97 15.54
N GLU A 3 -18.73 10.25 16.28
CA GLU A 3 -20.00 10.68 15.70
C GLU A 3 -19.97 12.08 15.08
N ARG A 4 -19.05 12.93 15.55
CA ARG A 4 -18.89 14.33 15.11
C ARG A 4 -18.39 14.50 13.67
N LEU A 5 -17.89 13.44 13.03
CA LEU A 5 -17.33 13.54 11.68
C LEU A 5 -18.46 13.60 10.64
N PRO A 6 -18.36 14.47 9.62
CA PRO A 6 -19.32 14.54 8.53
C PRO A 6 -19.35 13.20 7.79
N ARG A 7 -20.57 12.71 7.50
CA ARG A 7 -20.80 11.43 6.83
C ARG A 7 -21.34 11.64 5.43
N THR A 8 -20.75 10.93 4.47
CA THR A 8 -21.26 10.84 3.10
C THR A 8 -21.80 9.44 2.89
N GLU A 9 -23.07 9.33 2.50
CA GLU A 9 -23.71 8.04 2.25
C GLU A 9 -23.50 7.61 0.81
N ILE A 10 -23.01 6.39 0.63
CA ILE A 10 -22.76 5.77 -0.68
C ILE A 10 -23.61 4.51 -0.73
N HIS A 11 -24.65 4.55 -1.56
CA HIS A 11 -25.59 3.45 -1.73
C HIS A 11 -25.11 2.53 -2.84
N HIS A 12 -25.01 1.24 -2.53
CA HIS A 12 -24.68 0.19 -3.48
C HIS A 12 -25.90 -0.69 -3.67
N GLU A 13 -26.56 -0.53 -4.80
CA GLU A 13 -27.75 -1.29 -5.18
C GLU A 13 -27.45 -2.21 -6.36
N PRO A 14 -28.13 -3.37 -6.44
CA PRO A 14 -28.01 -4.25 -7.60
C PRO A 14 -28.59 -3.59 -8.85
N GLU A 15 -27.99 -3.84 -10.01
CA GLU A 15 -28.41 -3.28 -11.31
C GLU A 15 -29.85 -3.62 -11.70
N SER A 16 -30.38 -4.75 -11.20
CA SER A 16 -31.77 -5.15 -11.41
C SER A 16 -32.40 -5.72 -10.15
N ILE A 17 -33.58 -5.19 -9.82
CA ILE A 17 -34.42 -5.64 -8.72
C ILE A 17 -35.34 -6.79 -9.18
N VAL A 18 -35.45 -7.04 -10.48
CA VAL A 18 -36.30 -8.09 -11.05
C VAL A 18 -35.60 -9.44 -10.97
N CYS A 19 -36.26 -10.42 -10.36
CA CYS A 19 -35.76 -11.77 -10.25
C CYS A 19 -35.87 -12.54 -11.56
N THR A 20 -35.04 -13.56 -11.74
CA THR A 20 -35.11 -14.48 -12.89
C THR A 20 -36.47 -15.17 -13.00
N CYS A 21 -37.19 -15.29 -11.88
CA CYS A 21 -38.55 -15.80 -11.83
C CYS A 21 -39.66 -14.76 -12.13
N GLY A 22 -39.30 -13.53 -12.50
CA GLY A 22 -40.24 -12.47 -12.91
C GLY A 22 -40.84 -11.65 -11.77
N CYS A 23 -40.61 -12.01 -10.51
CA CYS A 23 -41.05 -11.24 -9.35
C CYS A 23 -40.10 -10.07 -9.05
N GLU A 24 -40.66 -9.00 -8.49
CA GLU A 24 -39.87 -7.90 -7.91
C GLU A 24 -39.32 -8.33 -6.55
N ARG A 25 -38.00 -8.15 -6.35
CA ARG A 25 -37.36 -8.47 -5.08
C ARG A 25 -37.69 -7.42 -4.04
N VAL A 26 -37.78 -7.84 -2.79
CA VAL A 26 -38.06 -6.95 -1.65
C VAL A 26 -36.77 -6.70 -0.88
N ARG A 27 -36.57 -5.46 -0.43
CA ARG A 27 -35.46 -5.09 0.45
C ARG A 27 -35.71 -5.68 1.84
N VAL A 28 -34.85 -6.62 2.27
CA VAL A 28 -34.99 -7.33 3.56
C VAL A 28 -34.12 -6.70 4.64
N GLY A 29 -33.04 -6.04 4.27
CA GLY A 29 -32.17 -5.34 5.20
C GLY A 29 -31.04 -4.62 4.49
N GLU A 30 -30.11 -4.11 5.28
CA GLU A 30 -28.92 -3.42 4.78
C GLU A 30 -27.68 -3.80 5.60
N ASP A 31 -26.54 -3.75 4.95
CA ASP A 31 -25.22 -3.90 5.56
C ASP A 31 -24.50 -2.57 5.44
N ILE A 32 -24.08 -2.01 6.58
CA ILE A 32 -23.47 -0.68 6.66
C ILE A 32 -22.00 -0.84 7.03
N SER A 33 -21.12 -0.26 6.23
CA SER A 33 -19.69 -0.23 6.49
C SER A 33 -19.21 1.22 6.50
N GLU A 34 -18.53 1.64 7.57
CA GLU A 34 -17.95 2.98 7.68
C GLU A 34 -16.46 2.96 7.31
N LYS A 35 -16.04 3.90 6.47
CA LYS A 35 -14.65 4.12 6.04
C LYS A 35 -14.24 5.55 6.35
N LEU A 36 -12.98 5.74 6.69
CA LEU A 36 -12.42 7.04 7.05
C LEU A 36 -11.69 7.63 5.85
N ASP A 37 -12.12 8.81 5.43
CA ASP A 37 -11.48 9.60 4.39
C ASP A 37 -10.84 10.87 4.94
N TYR A 38 -9.92 11.43 4.17
CA TYR A 38 -9.23 12.66 4.52
C TYR A 38 -9.06 13.54 3.30
N THR A 39 -9.77 14.66 3.32
CA THR A 39 -9.46 15.84 2.51
C THR A 39 -8.56 16.74 3.34
N PRO A 40 -7.50 17.36 2.81
CA PRO A 40 -6.56 18.16 3.60
C PRO A 40 -7.25 19.11 4.59
N GLY A 41 -7.09 18.82 5.89
CA GLY A 41 -7.67 19.58 7.01
C GLY A 41 -9.01 19.07 7.55
N VAL A 42 -9.71 18.15 6.88
CA VAL A 42 -11.03 17.65 7.28
C VAL A 42 -11.12 16.14 7.13
N PHE A 43 -11.44 15.45 8.23
CA PHE A 43 -11.81 14.04 8.21
C PHE A 43 -13.29 13.87 7.88
N THR A 44 -13.58 12.99 6.95
CA THR A 44 -14.93 12.61 6.53
C THR A 44 -15.10 11.10 6.69
N VAL A 45 -16.34 10.65 6.82
CA VAL A 45 -16.67 9.23 6.94
C VAL A 45 -17.55 8.83 5.78
N GLU A 46 -17.06 7.92 4.94
CA GLU A 46 -17.86 7.30 3.89
C GLU A 46 -18.65 6.15 4.49
N ARG A 47 -19.97 6.25 4.45
CA ARG A 47 -20.89 5.20 4.88
C ARG A 47 -21.36 4.45 3.66
N HIS A 48 -20.83 3.26 3.44
CA HIS A 48 -21.27 2.38 2.37
C HIS A 48 -22.46 1.56 2.84
N ILE A 49 -23.62 1.79 2.22
CA ILE A 49 -24.89 1.12 2.52
C ILE A 49 -25.15 0.12 1.40
N ARG A 50 -25.16 -1.18 1.74
CA ARG A 50 -25.40 -2.27 0.79
C ARG A 50 -26.75 -2.90 1.08
N GLY A 51 -27.72 -2.70 0.19
CA GLY A 51 -29.05 -3.30 0.31
C GLY A 51 -29.03 -4.81 0.10
N LYS A 52 -29.69 -5.55 0.99
CA LYS A 52 -29.97 -6.98 0.86
C LYS A 52 -31.36 -7.16 0.29
N TRP A 53 -31.44 -7.79 -0.87
CA TRP A 53 -32.67 -7.99 -1.63
C TRP A 53 -33.00 -9.47 -1.70
N ALA A 54 -34.23 -9.85 -1.35
CA ALA A 54 -34.68 -11.23 -1.43
C ALA A 54 -35.92 -11.36 -2.32
N CYS A 55 -35.97 -12.46 -3.09
CA CYS A 55 -37.20 -12.86 -3.76
C CYS A 55 -38.04 -13.73 -2.81
N LYS A 56 -39.33 -13.41 -2.63
CA LYS A 56 -40.24 -14.21 -1.79
C LYS A 56 -40.62 -15.56 -2.43
N ALA A 57 -40.67 -15.64 -3.76
CA ALA A 57 -41.06 -16.86 -4.47
C ALA A 57 -39.90 -17.86 -4.61
N CYS A 58 -38.68 -17.34 -4.72
CA CYS A 58 -37.50 -18.11 -5.15
C CYS A 58 -36.45 -18.19 -4.02
N GLU A 59 -36.75 -17.59 -2.86
CA GLU A 59 -35.92 -17.50 -1.64
C GLU A 59 -34.46 -17.06 -1.89
N THR A 60 -34.20 -16.44 -3.04
CA THR A 60 -32.86 -16.05 -3.48
C THR A 60 -32.52 -14.67 -2.93
N LEU A 61 -31.40 -14.59 -2.20
CA LEU A 61 -30.83 -13.35 -1.69
C LEU A 61 -29.74 -12.83 -2.65
N ILE A 62 -29.83 -11.56 -3.01
CA ILE A 62 -28.74 -10.84 -3.69
C ILE A 62 -28.37 -9.57 -2.94
N GLN A 63 -27.10 -9.23 -3.04
CA GLN A 63 -26.50 -8.05 -2.48
C GLN A 63 -25.41 -7.56 -3.45
N ALA A 64 -25.25 -6.25 -3.56
CA ALA A 64 -24.14 -5.69 -4.32
C ALA A 64 -22.80 -6.18 -3.72
N PRO A 65 -21.83 -6.61 -4.56
CA PRO A 65 -20.54 -7.08 -4.08
C PRO A 65 -19.80 -5.96 -3.36
N VAL A 66 -18.93 -6.34 -2.41
CA VAL A 66 -18.06 -5.37 -1.73
C VAL A 66 -17.07 -4.83 -2.76
N PRO A 67 -16.95 -3.50 -2.94
CA PRO A 67 -15.89 -2.94 -3.78
C PRO A 67 -14.52 -3.41 -3.31
N ALA A 68 -13.58 -3.62 -4.24
CA ALA A 68 -12.22 -3.95 -3.86
C ALA A 68 -11.58 -2.77 -3.08
N HIS A 69 -10.88 -3.08 -1.99
CA HIS A 69 -10.15 -2.09 -1.20
C HIS A 69 -8.68 -2.51 -1.09
N VAL A 70 -7.79 -1.52 -0.92
CA VAL A 70 -6.34 -1.77 -0.79
C VAL A 70 -6.02 -2.60 0.45
N ILE A 71 -6.73 -2.34 1.56
CA ILE A 71 -6.61 -3.07 2.82
C ILE A 71 -7.97 -3.69 3.11
N ASP A 72 -8.02 -5.02 3.10
CA ASP A 72 -9.24 -5.77 3.40
C ASP A 72 -9.75 -5.45 4.81
N LYS A 73 -11.04 -5.09 4.89
CA LYS A 73 -11.71 -4.66 6.13
C LYS A 73 -11.01 -3.48 6.82
N GLY A 74 -10.12 -2.77 6.13
CA GLY A 74 -9.43 -1.60 6.65
C GLY A 74 -10.40 -0.46 6.93
N ILE A 75 -10.08 0.34 7.93
CA ILE A 75 -10.77 1.60 8.21
C ILE A 75 -10.52 2.66 7.11
N PRO A 76 -9.32 2.82 6.51
CA PRO A 76 -9.07 3.95 5.65
C PRO A 76 -9.65 3.76 4.23
N THR A 77 -10.04 4.86 3.61
CA THR A 77 -10.28 4.96 2.16
C THR A 77 -8.95 5.01 1.39
N THR A 78 -9.04 4.87 0.07
CA THR A 78 -7.89 5.06 -0.83
C THR A 78 -7.34 6.49 -0.77
N GLY A 79 -8.20 7.49 -0.58
CA GLY A 79 -7.80 8.90 -0.44
C GLY A 79 -6.90 9.14 0.77
N LEU A 80 -7.30 8.63 1.95
CA LEU A 80 -6.48 8.72 3.16
C LEU A 80 -5.14 7.98 3.01
N LEU A 81 -5.15 6.78 2.41
CA LEU A 81 -3.90 6.04 2.15
C LEU A 81 -2.96 6.80 1.22
N ALA A 82 -3.49 7.39 0.14
CA ALA A 82 -2.74 8.20 -0.80
C ALA A 82 -2.10 9.41 -0.10
N GLN A 83 -2.87 10.14 0.71
CA GLN A 83 -2.34 11.27 1.49
C GLN A 83 -1.17 10.85 2.39
N VAL A 84 -1.30 9.75 3.14
CA VAL A 84 -0.25 9.29 4.07
C VAL A 84 1.03 8.93 3.31
N LEU A 85 0.90 8.25 2.16
CA LEU A 85 2.03 7.85 1.33
C LEU A 85 2.72 9.06 0.67
N VAL A 86 1.95 9.95 0.04
CA VAL A 86 2.47 11.17 -0.59
C VAL A 86 3.14 12.05 0.44
N ALA A 87 2.50 12.29 1.59
CA ALA A 87 3.10 13.07 2.65
C ALA A 87 4.39 12.43 3.17
N LYS A 88 4.43 11.10 3.32
CA LYS A 88 5.62 10.41 3.85
C LYS A 88 6.80 10.44 2.87
N PHE A 89 6.54 10.11 1.61
CA PHE A 89 7.59 9.85 0.62
C PHE A 89 7.82 11.01 -0.34
N GLY A 90 6.76 11.73 -0.73
CA GLY A 90 6.84 12.93 -1.56
C GLY A 90 7.21 14.19 -0.77
N ASP A 91 6.54 14.43 0.36
CA ASP A 91 6.76 15.64 1.17
C ASP A 91 7.74 15.44 2.33
N HIS A 92 8.35 14.24 2.43
CA HIS A 92 9.28 13.87 3.50
C HIS A 92 8.74 14.11 4.92
N LEU A 93 7.44 13.95 5.11
CA LEU A 93 6.76 14.17 6.38
C LEU A 93 6.76 12.88 7.22
N PRO A 94 7.56 12.79 8.29
CA PRO A 94 7.64 11.56 9.08
C PRO A 94 6.31 11.26 9.79
N LEU A 95 6.02 9.97 10.00
CA LEU A 95 4.72 9.50 10.48
C LEU A 95 4.31 10.11 11.84
N TYR A 96 5.25 10.30 12.77
CA TYR A 96 4.95 10.96 14.05
C TYR A 96 4.48 12.42 13.86
N ARG A 97 4.94 13.10 12.80
CA ARG A 97 4.53 14.47 12.48
C ARG A 97 3.15 14.47 11.83
N GLN A 98 2.86 13.49 10.97
CA GLN A 98 1.53 13.28 10.40
C GLN A 98 0.49 12.99 11.49
N GLU A 99 0.80 12.12 12.45
CA GLU A 99 -0.06 11.85 13.62
C GLU A 99 -0.43 13.16 14.34
N ARG A 100 0.55 14.02 14.63
CA ARG A 100 0.31 15.32 15.26
C ARG A 100 -0.57 16.24 14.42
N ILE A 101 -0.50 16.16 13.09
CA ILE A 101 -1.35 16.94 12.19
C ILE A 101 -2.78 16.40 12.24
N PHE A 102 -2.97 15.08 12.23
CA PHE A 102 -4.28 14.45 12.36
C PHE A 102 -4.94 14.74 13.70
N VAL A 103 -4.16 14.78 14.79
CA VAL A 103 -4.65 15.22 16.10
C VAL A 103 -5.24 16.64 16.04
N ARG A 104 -4.60 17.56 15.32
CA ARG A 104 -5.13 18.94 15.14
C ARG A 104 -6.40 18.97 14.29
N ALA A 105 -6.51 18.08 13.31
CA ALA A 105 -7.74 17.88 12.54
C ALA A 105 -8.82 17.08 13.30
N GLY A 106 -8.58 16.75 14.57
CA GLY A 106 -9.58 16.16 15.45
C GLY A 106 -9.61 14.62 15.44
N LEU A 107 -8.59 13.94 14.91
CA LEU A 107 -8.49 12.49 14.96
C LEU A 107 -7.07 12.01 15.26
N ALA A 108 -6.87 11.42 16.44
CA ALA A 108 -5.60 10.82 16.82
C ALA A 108 -5.47 9.42 16.18
N ILE A 109 -4.70 9.31 15.10
CA ILE A 109 -4.34 8.02 14.49
C ILE A 109 -2.93 7.66 14.95
N PRO A 110 -2.74 6.56 15.70
CA PRO A 110 -1.43 6.16 16.19
C PRO A 110 -0.42 5.96 15.05
N GLN A 111 0.85 6.32 15.31
CA GLN A 111 1.94 6.07 14.36
C GLN A 111 2.05 4.59 13.93
N SER A 112 1.75 3.65 14.83
CA SER A 112 1.77 2.21 14.54
C SER A 112 0.73 1.83 13.48
N THR A 113 -0.47 2.40 13.56
CA THR A 113 -1.54 2.20 12.58
C THR A 113 -1.14 2.78 11.22
N LEU A 114 -0.59 4.00 11.20
CA LEU A 114 -0.08 4.59 9.95
C LEU A 114 1.05 3.74 9.35
N GLY A 115 1.95 3.22 10.18
CA GLY A 115 3.03 2.33 9.75
C GLY A 115 2.50 1.03 9.15
N ALA A 116 1.49 0.41 9.76
CA ALA A 116 0.84 -0.78 9.24
C ALA A 116 0.18 -0.52 7.87
N TRP A 117 -0.49 0.61 7.71
CA TRP A 117 -1.10 1.01 6.43
C TRP A 117 -0.05 1.22 5.34
N VAL A 118 1.05 1.92 5.65
CA VAL A 118 2.16 2.09 4.71
C VAL A 118 2.75 0.74 4.31
N GLY A 119 2.91 -0.18 5.25
CA GLY A 119 3.39 -1.54 4.98
C GLY A 119 2.46 -2.31 4.03
N ALA A 120 1.16 -2.30 4.31
CA ALA A 120 0.16 -2.97 3.46
C ALA A 120 0.14 -2.37 2.05
N CYS A 121 0.16 -1.04 1.91
CA CYS A 121 0.27 -0.39 0.61
C CYS A 121 1.56 -0.76 -0.13
N GLY A 122 2.68 -0.90 0.59
CA GLY A 122 3.96 -1.32 0.02
C GLY A 122 3.86 -2.70 -0.66
N VAL A 123 3.17 -3.66 -0.03
CA VAL A 123 2.92 -4.99 -0.63
C VAL A 123 2.07 -4.87 -1.89
N GLN A 124 1.01 -4.07 -1.85
CA GLN A 124 0.11 -3.90 -3.00
C GLN A 124 0.78 -3.19 -4.19
N LEU A 125 1.80 -2.38 -3.95
CA LEU A 125 2.57 -1.69 -4.98
C LEU A 125 3.68 -2.55 -5.60
N GLN A 126 3.93 -3.76 -5.09
CA GLN A 126 5.00 -4.64 -5.57
C GLN A 126 4.92 -4.92 -7.08
N PRO A 127 3.76 -5.18 -7.70
CA PRO A 127 3.68 -5.41 -9.15
C PRO A 127 4.16 -4.21 -9.98
N LEU A 128 3.95 -2.98 -9.50
CA LEU A 128 4.46 -1.78 -10.17
C LEU A 128 5.97 -1.66 -10.05
N VAL A 129 6.53 -2.04 -8.89
CA VAL A 129 7.98 -2.08 -8.68
C VAL A 129 8.63 -3.12 -9.59
N ASP A 130 7.99 -4.28 -9.76
CA ASP A 130 8.47 -5.36 -10.61
C ASP A 130 8.43 -4.93 -12.09
N ALA A 131 7.33 -4.33 -12.55
CA ALA A 131 7.22 -3.79 -13.91
C ALA A 131 8.25 -2.68 -14.18
N LEU A 132 8.46 -1.77 -13.22
CA LEU A 132 9.49 -0.74 -13.33
C LEU A 132 10.89 -1.36 -13.41
N ARG A 133 11.16 -2.39 -12.61
CA ARG A 133 12.43 -3.12 -12.64
C ARG A 133 12.66 -3.76 -14.00
N GLU A 134 11.66 -4.42 -14.58
CA GLU A 134 11.76 -5.00 -15.92
C GLU A 134 12.05 -3.93 -16.98
N ALA A 135 11.33 -2.81 -16.93
CA ALA A 135 11.52 -1.69 -17.85
C ALA A 135 12.92 -1.07 -17.75
N LEU A 136 13.48 -0.96 -16.55
CA LEU A 136 14.85 -0.49 -16.32
C LEU A 136 15.88 -1.48 -16.86
N LEU A 137 15.72 -2.77 -16.57
CA LEU A 137 16.68 -3.80 -17.01
C LEU A 137 16.68 -4.02 -18.53
N ALA A 138 15.65 -3.57 -19.24
CA ALA A 138 15.62 -3.58 -20.71
C ALA A 138 16.50 -2.49 -21.35
N GLN A 139 16.96 -1.48 -20.59
CA GLN A 139 17.77 -0.40 -21.14
C GLN A 139 19.24 -0.82 -21.32
N ALA A 140 19.86 -0.36 -22.40
CA ALA A 140 21.27 -0.66 -22.68
C ALA A 140 22.24 0.01 -21.69
N VAL A 141 21.82 1.14 -21.10
CA VAL A 141 22.61 1.92 -20.12
C VAL A 141 21.70 2.29 -18.96
N LEU A 142 22.19 2.08 -17.73
CA LEU A 142 21.53 2.46 -16.49
C LEU A 142 22.43 3.42 -15.72
N HIS A 143 21.89 4.60 -15.44
CA HIS A 143 22.52 5.56 -14.53
C HIS A 143 21.99 5.34 -13.12
N ALA A 144 22.90 5.20 -12.17
CA ALA A 144 22.58 5.15 -10.74
C ALA A 144 23.41 6.23 -10.04
N ASP A 145 22.73 7.13 -9.34
CA ASP A 145 23.36 8.09 -8.44
C ASP A 145 23.12 7.63 -7.01
N GLU A 146 24.20 7.54 -6.23
CA GLU A 146 24.14 7.04 -4.87
C GLU A 146 24.07 8.21 -3.89
N THR A 147 23.01 8.27 -3.10
CA THR A 147 22.87 9.26 -2.02
C THR A 147 22.98 8.56 -0.66
N PRO A 148 24.09 8.73 0.09
CA PRO A 148 24.25 8.05 1.37
C PRO A 148 23.29 8.61 2.42
N VAL A 149 22.69 7.73 3.22
CA VAL A 149 21.80 8.11 4.34
C VAL A 149 22.32 7.50 5.63
N GLN A 150 22.42 8.35 6.66
CA GLN A 150 22.85 7.97 8.00
C GLN A 150 21.78 7.12 8.70
N MET A 151 22.11 5.88 9.05
CA MET A 151 21.20 4.97 9.76
C MET A 151 21.67 4.73 11.20
N LEU A 152 20.71 4.72 12.13
CA LEU A 152 20.97 4.31 13.51
C LEU A 152 21.31 2.82 13.55
N ALA A 153 22.36 2.46 14.31
CA ALA A 153 22.73 1.08 14.59
C ALA A 153 22.31 0.72 16.03
N PRO A 154 21.17 0.03 16.22
CA PRO A 154 20.70 -0.35 17.54
C PRO A 154 21.76 -1.20 18.27
N GLY A 155 22.04 -0.85 19.53
CA GLY A 155 22.96 -1.58 20.40
C GLY A 155 24.42 -1.10 20.39
N LYS A 156 24.83 -0.19 19.49
CA LYS A 156 26.23 0.30 19.44
C LYS A 156 26.40 1.79 19.77
N GLY A 157 25.32 2.53 20.02
CA GLY A 157 25.36 3.96 20.36
C GLY A 157 26.05 4.85 19.30
N LYS A 158 26.25 4.32 18.09
CA LYS A 158 26.93 4.98 16.97
C LYS A 158 26.02 4.91 15.75
N THR A 159 26.08 5.95 14.92
CA THR A 159 25.50 5.95 13.57
C THR A 159 26.41 5.15 12.65
N LEU A 160 25.85 4.33 11.78
CA LEU A 160 26.62 3.60 10.76
C LEU A 160 26.32 4.19 9.40
N ASP A 161 27.38 4.51 8.66
CA ASP A 161 27.34 4.70 7.22
C ASP A 161 27.12 3.32 6.60
N ARG A 162 25.86 2.96 6.36
CA ARG A 162 25.51 1.70 5.71
C ARG A 162 24.67 1.99 4.48
N TRP A 163 25.11 1.40 3.37
CA TRP A 163 24.35 1.34 2.12
C TRP A 163 23.02 0.64 2.37
N TYR A 164 21.92 1.19 1.84
CA TYR A 164 20.66 0.45 1.78
C TYR A 164 20.79 -0.65 0.73
N GLU A 165 21.49 -1.72 1.05
CA GLU A 165 21.30 -2.98 0.34
C GLU A 165 19.91 -3.48 0.76
N ARG A 166 18.96 -3.37 -0.18
CA ARG A 166 17.55 -3.71 -0.01
C ARG A 166 17.40 -5.22 0.25
N ARG A 167 17.75 -5.69 1.44
CA ARG A 167 17.32 -7.00 1.92
C ARG A 167 15.82 -6.88 2.23
N PRO A 168 14.94 -7.61 1.52
CA PRO A 168 13.51 -7.51 1.78
C PRO A 168 13.22 -7.90 3.24
N PRO A 169 12.27 -7.24 3.91
CA PRO A 169 11.93 -7.50 5.31
C PRO A 169 11.34 -8.92 5.55
N PHE A 170 11.21 -9.74 4.51
CA PHE A 170 10.71 -11.12 4.56
C PHE A 170 11.80 -12.18 4.30
N ALA A 171 13.07 -11.88 4.59
CA ALA A 171 14.06 -12.94 4.72
C ALA A 171 13.91 -13.58 6.12
N LEU A 172 13.17 -14.69 6.20
CA LEU A 172 13.22 -15.60 7.33
C LEU A 172 14.70 -15.87 7.66
N ASP A 173 15.02 -15.72 8.94
CA ASP A 173 16.35 -15.96 9.49
C ASP A 173 16.62 -17.48 9.41
N SER A 174 17.15 -17.95 8.28
CA SER A 174 17.74 -19.29 8.20
C SER A 174 19.13 -19.24 8.83
N GLY A 175 19.17 -19.60 10.11
CA GLY A 175 20.40 -19.94 10.82
C GLY A 175 21.20 -21.06 10.12
N PRO A 176 22.46 -21.26 10.52
CA PRO A 176 23.46 -21.95 9.70
C PRO A 176 23.18 -23.46 9.66
N GLY A 177 22.82 -23.96 8.49
CA GLY A 177 22.65 -25.40 8.29
C GLY A 177 22.32 -25.75 6.84
N HIS A 178 23.32 -26.32 6.16
CA HIS A 178 23.25 -27.01 4.87
C HIS A 178 23.00 -26.17 3.60
N GLY A 179 23.96 -26.29 2.69
CA GLY A 179 24.06 -25.51 1.48
C GLY A 179 23.01 -25.87 0.43
N SER A 180 22.58 -24.84 -0.29
CA SER A 180 22.30 -24.92 -1.71
C SER A 180 22.57 -23.55 -2.32
N ASP A 181 23.34 -23.57 -3.40
CA ASP A 181 23.71 -22.43 -4.23
C ASP A 181 22.49 -21.57 -4.60
N PHE A 182 22.50 -20.32 -4.18
CA PHE A 182 21.75 -19.25 -4.83
C PHE A 182 22.70 -18.06 -5.08
N GLY A 183 23.67 -18.29 -5.95
CA GLY A 183 24.43 -17.22 -6.58
C GLY A 183 23.60 -16.60 -7.71
N SER A 184 22.98 -15.43 -7.49
CA SER A 184 22.47 -14.64 -8.63
C SER A 184 22.39 -13.12 -8.45
N VAL A 185 22.82 -12.54 -7.32
CA VAL A 185 22.87 -11.07 -7.16
C VAL A 185 24.29 -10.51 -7.24
N GLY A 186 25.31 -11.26 -6.80
CA GLY A 186 26.72 -10.88 -6.97
C GLY A 186 27.21 -10.87 -8.42
N SER A 187 26.48 -11.52 -9.35
CA SER A 187 26.86 -11.59 -10.76
C SER A 187 26.56 -10.31 -11.55
N LEU A 188 25.62 -9.47 -11.10
CA LEU A 188 25.27 -8.21 -11.76
C LEU A 188 26.30 -7.11 -11.47
N GLN A 189 26.79 -7.01 -10.24
CA GLN A 189 27.87 -6.08 -9.87
C GLN A 189 29.20 -6.45 -10.54
N ASN A 190 29.54 -7.75 -10.60
CA ASN A 190 30.75 -8.18 -11.31
C ASN A 190 30.66 -7.95 -12.84
N ARG A 191 29.47 -8.03 -13.44
CA ARG A 191 29.29 -7.73 -14.87
C ARG A 191 29.38 -6.23 -15.19
N MET A 192 28.80 -5.35 -14.35
CA MET A 192 28.95 -3.90 -14.52
C MET A 192 30.39 -3.42 -14.31
N ALA A 193 31.11 -4.01 -13.35
CA ALA A 193 32.54 -3.72 -13.13
C ALA A 193 33.42 -4.18 -14.31
N SER A 194 33.11 -5.33 -14.93
CA SER A 194 33.85 -5.86 -16.08
C SER A 194 33.60 -5.09 -17.38
N MET A 195 32.41 -4.53 -17.61
CA MET A 195 32.12 -3.73 -18.81
C MET A 195 32.73 -2.32 -18.79
N CYS A 196 33.00 -1.75 -17.60
CA CYS A 196 33.67 -0.45 -17.50
C CYS A 196 35.19 -0.51 -17.74
N GLN A 197 35.83 -1.68 -17.61
CA GLN A 197 37.29 -1.82 -17.75
C GLN A 197 37.76 -2.10 -19.19
N SER A 198 36.87 -2.46 -20.12
CA SER A 198 37.22 -2.79 -21.51
C SER A 198 37.16 -1.60 -22.48
N GLY A 199 36.78 -0.40 -22.02
CA GLY A 199 36.66 0.82 -22.83
C GLY A 199 37.91 1.70 -22.89
N GLY A 200 39.11 1.11 -22.87
CA GLY A 200 40.37 1.84 -23.01
C GLY A 200 40.54 2.39 -24.44
N VAL A 201 40.29 3.70 -24.59
CA VAL A 201 40.49 4.48 -25.82
C VAL A 201 41.97 4.41 -26.25
N ALA A 202 42.23 3.79 -27.40
CA ALA A 202 43.51 3.92 -28.10
C ALA A 202 43.62 5.34 -28.65
N THR A 203 44.52 6.14 -28.09
CA THR A 203 44.95 7.42 -28.69
C THR A 203 46.32 7.20 -29.31
N THR A 204 46.45 7.77 -30.51
CA THR A 204 47.49 7.62 -31.53
C THR A 204 48.91 7.90 -31.06
#